data_AF-A0A1A3SLY4-F1
#
_entry.id   AF-A0A1A3SLY4-F1
#
_cell.length_a   1.000
_cell.length_b   1.000
_cell.length_c   1.000
_cell.angle_alpha   90.00
_cell.angle_beta   90.00
_cell.angle_gamma   90.00
#
_symmetry.space_group_name_H-M   'P 1'
#
loop_
_entity.id
_entity.type
_entity.pdbx_description
1 polymer ?
#
loop_
_entity_poly.entity_id
_entity_poly.type
_entity_poly.pdbx_seq_one_letter_code
_entity_poly.pdbx_strand_id
1 'polypeptide(L)'
;MKVATGLRVRERVVVHVDSPAARWISALAVLSLSAWLFLLHKDFAWSLTILTAVVLIARGIFLGRPVTAGHATAALAVCVVGIAAVFLAFDLLGNLLLVASAVVLMAPTSARPNPADLPRIFALVAATANDPLAPFAMQASKCYHFSADGTAAVAYRTRLGFAVVSGDPIGNEDRFPVLVADFAAMCHTRGWRIVVLGCSQRRVALWTDSVVFGRKLTAVPIGRDVVIDVATFDMVGRKYRNLRQAVQRTKNFGVTTEVVDEQGLSAGLLAELTDVILTSPRGARTERGFSMCLDGALEGRYPGVSLIVARDKVGRVQGFHRYATAGGGSEVSLDVPWRRRGAPNGIDERLTVDMIAIAKERGAQRLSLAFAAFPEIFTDKNRNLTRSLVFTAVHLGDPLIALESLYRYLRKFHTLGDRRYVMATLTQLVPLLIVLLSLEFMPRRRHLTSASVRQASST
;
A
#
# COMPACT_ATOMS: atom_id res chain seq x y z
N MET A 1 -20.06 -9.65 -22.16
CA MET A 1 -20.75 -8.34 -22.28
C MET A 1 -19.77 -7.23 -21.87
N LYS A 2 -19.30 -6.42 -22.82
CA LYS A 2 -18.40 -5.28 -22.56
C LYS A 2 -19.15 -4.23 -21.74
N VAL A 3 -18.94 -4.18 -20.43
CA VAL A 3 -19.29 -2.97 -19.65
C VAL A 3 -18.22 -1.95 -19.99
N ALA A 4 -18.47 -1.18 -21.05
CA ALA A 4 -17.76 0.06 -21.28
C ALA A 4 -18.10 0.98 -20.10
N THR A 5 -17.19 1.09 -19.14
CA THR A 5 -17.16 2.19 -18.18
C THR A 5 -16.92 3.45 -18.98
N GLY A 6 -18.01 4.04 -19.51
CA GLY A 6 -17.97 5.35 -20.11
C GLY A 6 -17.35 6.32 -19.11
N LEU A 7 -16.17 6.84 -19.43
CA LEU A 7 -15.53 7.89 -18.65
C LEU A 7 -16.58 8.98 -18.41
N ARG A 8 -16.84 9.31 -17.14
CA ARG A 8 -17.77 10.39 -16.80
C ARG A 8 -17.35 11.62 -17.61
N VAL A 9 -18.29 12.44 -18.09
CA VAL A 9 -18.00 13.61 -18.93
C VAL A 9 -16.87 14.49 -18.35
N ARG A 10 -16.79 14.58 -17.02
CA ARG A 10 -15.72 15.29 -16.28
C ARG A 10 -14.31 14.70 -16.42
N GLU A 11 -14.18 13.40 -16.68
CA GLU A 11 -12.90 12.68 -16.77
C GLU A 11 -12.36 12.62 -18.21
N ARG A 12 -13.10 13.15 -19.19
CA ARG A 12 -12.61 13.28 -20.56
C ARG A 12 -11.38 14.20 -20.59
N VAL A 13 -10.30 13.69 -21.15
CA VAL A 13 -9.07 14.46 -21.38
C VAL A 13 -9.36 15.46 -22.50
N VAL A 14 -9.15 16.74 -22.20
CA VAL A 14 -9.32 17.85 -23.17
C VAL A 14 -7.99 18.14 -23.84
N VAL A 15 -6.88 18.01 -23.11
CA VAL A 15 -5.53 18.25 -23.63
C VAL A 15 -4.56 17.19 -23.11
N HIS A 16 -3.89 16.48 -24.02
CA HIS A 16 -2.67 15.74 -23.74
C HIS A 16 -1.48 16.67 -23.93
N VAL A 17 -0.64 16.82 -22.90
CA VAL A 17 0.51 17.74 -22.96
C VAL A 17 1.85 17.00 -23.04
N ASP A 18 1.81 15.74 -23.48
CA ASP A 18 2.98 14.87 -23.50
C ASP A 18 3.78 14.95 -24.81
N SER A 19 4.04 16.18 -25.27
CA SER A 19 4.86 16.44 -26.45
C SER A 19 6.13 17.21 -26.08
N PRO A 20 7.29 16.91 -26.70
CA PRO A 20 8.52 17.68 -26.51
C PRO A 20 8.31 19.18 -26.80
N ALA A 21 7.51 19.50 -27.82
CA ALA A 21 7.18 20.88 -28.19
C ALA A 21 6.47 21.62 -27.05
N ALA A 22 5.46 21.01 -26.42
CA ALA A 22 4.76 21.64 -25.30
C ALA A 22 5.68 21.89 -24.10
N ARG A 23 6.64 20.99 -23.84
CA ARG A 23 7.65 21.17 -22.78
C ARG A 23 8.59 22.34 -23.09
N TRP A 24 9.06 22.47 -24.33
CA TRP A 24 9.91 23.59 -24.77
C TRP A 24 9.17 24.93 -24.72
N ILE A 25 7.93 24.98 -25.23
CA ILE A 25 7.09 26.19 -25.17
C ILE A 25 6.86 26.62 -23.72
N SER A 26 6.57 25.66 -22.83
CA SER A 26 6.39 25.93 -21.40
C SER A 26 7.66 26.45 -20.73
N ALA A 27 8.83 25.88 -21.07
CA ALA A 27 10.12 26.33 -20.55
C ALA A 27 10.46 27.75 -21.03
N LEU A 28 10.21 28.05 -22.31
CA LEU A 28 10.40 29.38 -22.86
C LEU A 28 9.48 30.41 -22.18
N ALA A 29 8.20 30.06 -21.97
CA ALA A 29 7.25 30.93 -21.27
C ALA A 29 7.73 31.27 -19.84
N VAL A 30 8.23 30.29 -19.09
CA VAL A 30 8.80 30.51 -17.74
C VAL A 30 10.02 31.43 -17.80
N LEU A 31 10.92 31.22 -18.76
CA LEU A 31 12.12 32.06 -18.93
C LEU A 31 11.77 33.51 -19.29
N SER A 32 10.87 33.71 -20.25
CA SER A 32 10.40 35.05 -20.66
C SER A 32 9.71 35.79 -19.51
N LEU A 33 8.85 35.12 -18.73
CA LEU A 33 8.18 35.73 -17.58
C LEU A 33 9.14 36.02 -16.42
N SER A 34 10.15 35.18 -16.21
CA SER A 34 11.20 35.44 -15.21
C SER A 34 12.02 36.67 -15.59
N ALA A 35 12.37 36.82 -16.87
CA ALA A 35 13.05 38.01 -17.39
C ALA A 35 12.16 39.26 -17.28
N TRP A 36 10.86 39.15 -17.58
CA TRP A 36 9.89 40.24 -17.40
C TRP A 36 9.81 40.70 -15.94
N LEU A 37 9.71 39.76 -14.98
CA LEU A 37 9.67 40.05 -13.55
C LEU A 37 10.95 40.75 -13.06
N PHE A 38 12.10 40.40 -13.63
CA PHE A 38 13.38 41.05 -13.32
C PHE A 38 13.45 42.49 -13.87
N LEU A 39 12.93 42.73 -15.07
CA LEU A 39 13.03 44.01 -15.77
C LEU A 39 11.96 45.05 -15.36
N LEU A 40 10.77 44.63 -14.92
CA LEU A 40 9.64 45.51 -14.63
C LEU A 40 9.27 45.48 -13.14
N HIS A 41 9.73 46.48 -12.39
CA HIS A 41 9.50 46.61 -10.95
C HIS A 41 8.14 47.24 -10.56
N LYS A 42 7.29 47.66 -11.52
CA LYS A 42 6.12 48.49 -11.22
C LYS A 42 4.97 47.77 -10.48
N ASP A 43 4.77 46.47 -10.71
CA ASP A 43 3.76 45.65 -10.01
C ASP A 43 4.31 44.26 -9.67
N PHE A 44 5.19 44.23 -8.67
CA PHE A 44 5.91 43.02 -8.27
C PHE A 44 4.98 41.87 -7.84
N ALA A 45 3.92 42.17 -7.08
CA ALA A 45 2.99 41.16 -6.57
C ALA A 45 2.19 40.46 -7.68
N TRP A 46 1.70 41.22 -8.66
CA TRP A 46 0.97 40.69 -9.81
C TRP A 46 1.89 39.86 -10.72
N SER A 47 3.09 40.37 -10.99
CA SER A 47 4.10 39.68 -11.79
C SER A 47 4.52 38.36 -11.14
N LEU A 48 4.70 38.33 -9.81
CA LEU A 48 5.04 37.13 -9.05
C LEU A 48 3.91 36.09 -9.11
N THR A 49 2.65 36.54 -9.05
CA THR A 49 1.47 35.69 -9.15
C THR A 49 1.40 34.98 -10.51
N ILE A 50 1.56 35.73 -11.60
CA ILE A 50 1.59 35.18 -12.97
C ILE A 50 2.76 34.22 -13.13
N LEU A 51 3.97 34.62 -12.72
CA LEU A 51 5.15 33.75 -12.81
C LEU A 51 4.94 32.44 -12.06
N THR A 52 4.40 32.50 -10.83
CA THR A 52 4.11 31.32 -10.01
C THR A 52 3.09 30.42 -10.70
N ALA A 53 1.99 30.98 -11.21
CA ALA A 53 0.98 30.22 -11.94
C ALA A 53 1.56 29.53 -13.20
N VAL A 54 2.36 30.25 -13.99
CA VAL A 54 2.99 29.69 -15.20
C VAL A 54 4.02 28.62 -14.87
N VAL A 55 4.83 28.80 -13.82
CA VAL A 55 5.76 27.76 -13.34
C VAL A 55 5.00 26.50 -12.92
N LEU A 56 3.86 26.63 -12.25
CA LEU A 56 3.03 25.49 -11.86
C LEU A 56 2.41 24.78 -13.07
N ILE A 57 1.93 25.54 -14.05
CA ILE A 57 1.41 25.02 -15.33
C ILE A 57 2.53 24.27 -16.07
N ALA A 58 3.67 24.92 -16.30
CA ALA A 58 4.84 24.35 -16.96
C ALA A 58 5.34 23.08 -16.26
N ARG A 59 5.34 23.07 -14.92
CA ARG A 59 5.66 21.87 -14.13
C ARG A 59 4.65 20.76 -14.37
N GLY A 60 3.35 21.05 -14.42
CA GLY A 60 2.30 20.07 -14.74
C GLY A 60 2.51 19.43 -16.11
N ILE A 61 2.86 20.25 -17.11
CA ILE A 61 3.18 19.83 -18.48
C ILE A 61 4.43 18.95 -18.53
N PHE A 62 5.49 19.36 -17.84
CA PHE A 62 6.71 18.56 -17.73
C PHE A 62 6.49 17.20 -17.03
N LEU A 63 5.49 17.12 -16.15
CA LEU A 63 5.06 15.88 -15.51
C LEU A 63 4.08 15.05 -16.36
N GLY A 64 3.74 15.49 -17.58
CA GLY A 64 2.83 14.80 -18.49
C GLY A 64 1.38 14.77 -18.00
N ARG A 65 0.98 15.71 -17.11
CA ARG A 65 -0.37 15.67 -16.51
C ARG A 65 -1.43 16.05 -17.56
N PRO A 66 -2.43 15.19 -17.81
CA PRO A 66 -3.52 15.53 -18.71
C PRO A 66 -4.45 16.54 -18.05
N VAL A 67 -4.94 17.49 -18.85
CA VAL A 67 -6.00 18.41 -18.42
C VAL A 67 -7.35 17.80 -18.77
N THR A 68 -8.12 17.44 -17.74
CA THR A 68 -9.48 16.91 -17.91
C THR A 68 -10.49 18.05 -18.01
N ALA A 69 -11.69 17.76 -18.54
CA ALA A 69 -12.79 18.73 -18.54
C ALA A 69 -13.14 19.19 -17.11
N GLY A 70 -13.06 18.28 -16.13
CA GLY A 70 -13.21 18.61 -14.71
C GLY A 70 -12.14 19.57 -14.19
N HIS A 71 -10.87 19.36 -14.54
CA HIS A 71 -9.79 20.28 -14.17
C HIS A 71 -9.98 21.66 -14.80
N ALA A 72 -10.29 21.71 -16.10
CA ALA A 72 -10.46 22.97 -16.83
C ALA A 72 -11.64 23.79 -16.27
N THR A 73 -12.80 23.15 -16.06
CA THR A 73 -13.99 23.82 -15.51
C THR A 73 -13.78 24.34 -14.08
N ALA A 74 -13.17 23.52 -13.21
CA ALA A 74 -12.88 23.93 -11.84
C ALA A 74 -11.83 25.05 -11.79
N ALA A 75 -10.75 24.93 -12.59
CA ALA A 75 -9.72 25.96 -12.68
C ALA A 75 -10.29 27.29 -13.21
N LEU A 76 -11.16 27.23 -14.22
CA LEU A 76 -11.83 28.42 -14.75
C LEU A 76 -12.70 29.09 -13.69
N ALA A 77 -13.50 28.33 -12.94
CA ALA A 77 -14.32 28.88 -11.86
C ALA A 77 -13.47 29.56 -10.78
N VAL A 78 -12.39 28.92 -10.34
CA VAL A 78 -11.45 29.49 -9.35
C VAL A 78 -10.76 30.74 -9.91
N CYS A 79 -10.38 30.72 -11.18
CA CYS A 79 -9.77 31.86 -11.87
C CYS A 79 -10.72 33.06 -11.93
N VAL A 80 -11.98 32.85 -12.33
CA VAL A 80 -13.01 33.90 -12.39
C VAL A 80 -13.25 34.52 -11.01
N VAL A 81 -13.37 33.71 -9.96
CA VAL A 81 -13.52 34.21 -8.58
C VAL A 81 -12.26 34.97 -8.13
N GLY A 82 -11.06 34.48 -8.49
CA GLY A 82 -9.80 35.16 -8.21
C GLY A 82 -9.72 36.54 -8.86
N ILE A 83 -10.06 36.64 -10.16
CA ILE A 83 -10.12 37.91 -10.89
C ILE A 83 -11.13 38.86 -10.24
N ALA A 84 -12.33 38.38 -9.92
CA ALA A 84 -13.35 39.19 -9.26
C ALA A 84 -12.89 39.70 -7.88
N ALA A 85 -12.17 38.89 -7.10
CA ALA A 85 -11.61 39.31 -5.82
C ALA A 85 -10.58 40.45 -5.96
N VAL A 86 -9.71 40.39 -6.98
CA VAL A 86 -8.79 41.51 -7.28
C VAL A 86 -9.56 42.77 -7.67
N PHE A 87 -10.58 42.65 -8.52
CA PHE A 87 -11.43 43.81 -8.88
C PHE A 87 -12.17 44.43 -7.69
N LEU A 88 -12.51 43.63 -6.67
CA LEU A 88 -13.14 44.06 -5.43
C LEU A 88 -12.12 44.50 -4.36
N ALA A 89 -10.86 44.74 -4.74
CA ALA A 89 -9.76 45.17 -3.86
C ALA A 89 -9.37 44.15 -2.76
N PHE A 90 -9.61 42.86 -2.98
CA PHE A 90 -9.10 41.76 -2.15
C PHE A 90 -7.86 41.10 -2.78
N ASP A 91 -6.80 41.89 -3.00
CA ASP A 91 -5.64 41.50 -3.82
C ASP A 91 -4.95 40.21 -3.37
N LEU A 92 -4.71 40.05 -2.06
CA LEU A 92 -4.05 38.85 -1.54
C LEU A 92 -4.88 37.58 -1.82
N LEU A 93 -6.19 37.64 -1.57
CA LEU A 93 -7.09 36.52 -1.82
C LEU A 93 -7.18 36.23 -3.32
N GLY A 94 -7.31 37.27 -4.15
CA GLY A 94 -7.36 37.13 -5.60
C GLY A 94 -6.09 36.49 -6.17
N ASN A 95 -4.92 36.95 -5.76
CA ASN A 95 -3.63 36.37 -6.16
C ASN A 95 -3.49 34.90 -5.74
N LEU A 96 -3.88 34.57 -4.50
CA LEU A 96 -3.87 33.17 -4.02
C LEU A 96 -4.82 32.29 -4.84
N LEU A 97 -5.99 32.78 -5.21
CA LEU A 97 -6.96 32.06 -6.05
C LEU A 97 -6.44 31.88 -7.49
N LEU A 98 -5.76 32.87 -8.06
CA LEU A 98 -5.13 32.75 -9.38
C LEU A 98 -4.05 31.66 -9.38
N VAL A 99 -3.16 31.64 -8.37
CA VAL A 99 -2.19 30.56 -8.19
C VAL A 99 -2.89 29.21 -7.98
N ALA A 100 -3.95 29.17 -7.16
CA ALA A 100 -4.73 27.97 -6.93
C ALA A 100 -5.38 27.44 -8.21
N SER A 101 -5.82 28.32 -9.11
CA SER A 101 -6.41 27.92 -10.40
C SER A 101 -5.41 27.12 -11.26
N ALA A 102 -4.14 27.52 -11.28
CA ALA A 102 -3.06 26.78 -11.94
C ALA A 102 -2.80 25.41 -11.28
N VAL A 103 -2.85 25.35 -9.94
CA VAL A 103 -2.74 24.07 -9.21
C VAL A 103 -3.89 23.13 -9.54
N VAL A 104 -5.13 23.65 -9.59
CA VAL A 104 -6.35 22.89 -9.93
C VAL A 104 -6.30 22.41 -11.38
N LEU A 105 -5.87 23.26 -12.31
CA LEU A 105 -5.75 22.92 -13.73
C LEU A 105 -4.79 21.73 -13.94
N MET A 106 -3.67 21.76 -13.23
CA MET A 106 -2.63 20.71 -13.27
C MET A 106 -2.74 19.70 -12.14
N ALA A 107 -3.93 19.54 -11.54
CA ALA A 107 -4.15 18.57 -10.48
C ALA A 107 -3.92 17.14 -11.03
N PRO A 108 -3.31 16.24 -10.25
CA PRO A 108 -3.09 14.87 -10.71
C PRO A 108 -4.42 14.11 -10.79
N THR A 109 -4.63 13.41 -11.90
CA THR A 109 -5.74 12.47 -12.02
C THR A 109 -5.57 11.31 -11.04
N SER A 110 -6.68 10.67 -10.65
CA SER A 110 -6.68 9.51 -9.76
C SER A 110 -7.55 8.39 -10.33
N ALA A 111 -7.12 7.15 -10.12
CA ALA A 111 -7.93 5.96 -10.30
C ALA A 111 -8.86 5.77 -9.10
N ARG A 112 -10.04 5.18 -9.36
CA ARG A 112 -10.98 4.79 -8.32
C ARG A 112 -11.09 3.26 -8.30
N PRO A 113 -11.06 2.63 -7.11
CA PRO A 113 -11.32 1.21 -6.99
C PRO A 113 -12.70 0.86 -7.55
N ASN A 114 -12.77 -0.29 -8.22
CA ASN A 114 -14.03 -0.85 -8.69
C ASN A 114 -14.29 -2.16 -7.93
N PRO A 115 -15.25 -2.19 -6.98
CA PRO A 115 -15.56 -3.39 -6.22
C PRO A 115 -15.93 -4.61 -7.08
N ALA A 116 -16.46 -4.38 -8.29
CA ALA A 116 -16.81 -5.46 -9.22
C ALA A 116 -15.58 -6.24 -9.75
N ASP A 117 -14.37 -5.70 -9.59
CA ASP A 117 -13.13 -6.37 -9.99
C ASP A 117 -12.69 -7.42 -8.96
N LEU A 118 -13.17 -7.34 -7.70
CA LEU A 118 -12.69 -8.17 -6.60
C LEU A 118 -12.86 -9.69 -6.82
N PRO A 119 -14.01 -10.21 -7.29
CA PRO A 119 -14.15 -11.66 -7.51
C PRO A 119 -13.11 -12.21 -8.49
N ARG A 120 -12.75 -11.43 -9.51
CA ARG A 120 -11.71 -11.80 -10.47
C ARG A 120 -10.33 -11.78 -9.84
N ILE A 121 -10.04 -10.80 -8.99
CA ILE A 121 -8.79 -10.74 -8.23
C ILE A 121 -8.66 -11.92 -7.27
N PHE A 122 -9.75 -12.34 -6.63
CA PHE A 122 -9.75 -13.53 -5.77
C PHE A 122 -9.34 -14.79 -6.54
N ALA A 123 -9.88 -14.98 -7.75
CA ALA A 123 -9.50 -16.09 -8.62
C ALA A 123 -8.02 -16.02 -9.05
N LEU A 124 -7.52 -14.83 -9.39
CA LEU A 124 -6.11 -14.64 -9.75
C LEU A 124 -5.17 -14.92 -8.57
N VAL A 125 -5.52 -14.47 -7.36
CA VAL A 125 -4.76 -14.76 -6.14
C VAL A 125 -4.77 -16.26 -5.84
N ALA A 126 -5.92 -16.93 -5.96
CA ALA A 126 -6.02 -18.37 -5.78
C ALA A 126 -5.15 -19.15 -6.79
N ALA A 127 -4.97 -18.63 -8.02
CA ALA A 127 -4.10 -19.21 -9.03
C ALA A 127 -2.61 -18.80 -8.89
N THR A 128 -2.29 -17.79 -8.08
CA THR A 128 -0.92 -17.29 -7.94
C THR A 128 -0.14 -18.20 -7.00
N ALA A 129 0.81 -18.94 -7.54
CA ALA A 129 1.78 -19.70 -6.76
C ALA A 129 3.07 -18.91 -6.59
N ASN A 130 3.91 -19.34 -5.67
CA ASN A 130 5.25 -18.82 -5.47
C ASN A 130 5.35 -17.37 -5.00
N ASP A 131 4.26 -16.78 -4.50
CA ASP A 131 4.29 -15.47 -3.85
C ASP A 131 3.39 -15.48 -2.61
N PRO A 132 3.96 -15.57 -1.40
CA PRO A 132 3.15 -15.51 -0.20
C PRO A 132 2.46 -14.16 -0.04
N LEU A 133 2.95 -13.08 -0.65
CA LEU A 133 2.31 -11.76 -0.52
C LEU A 133 1.16 -11.52 -1.52
N ALA A 134 0.91 -12.44 -2.45
CA ALA A 134 -0.19 -12.34 -3.42
C ALA A 134 -1.56 -12.06 -2.79
N PRO A 135 -1.96 -12.64 -1.63
CA PRO A 135 -3.26 -12.37 -1.01
C PRO A 135 -3.51 -10.88 -0.75
N PHE A 136 -2.46 -10.09 -0.47
CA PHE A 136 -2.62 -8.68 -0.19
C PHE A 136 -3.11 -7.89 -1.40
N ALA A 137 -2.97 -8.40 -2.61
CA ALA A 137 -3.57 -7.80 -3.81
C ALA A 137 -5.09 -7.65 -3.69
N MET A 138 -5.77 -8.48 -2.90
CA MET A 138 -7.24 -8.45 -2.73
C MET A 138 -7.79 -7.20 -2.04
N GLN A 139 -6.94 -6.37 -1.41
CA GLN A 139 -7.38 -5.22 -0.63
C GLN A 139 -8.31 -4.29 -1.44
N ALA A 140 -9.52 -4.04 -0.95
CA ALA A 140 -10.59 -3.37 -1.69
C ALA A 140 -10.31 -1.91 -2.08
N SER A 141 -9.34 -1.28 -1.41
CA SER A 141 -8.91 0.08 -1.74
C SER A 141 -8.02 0.18 -2.99
N LYS A 142 -7.67 -0.96 -3.61
CA LYS A 142 -6.81 -1.06 -4.78
C LYS A 142 -7.61 -0.97 -6.08
N CYS A 143 -6.96 -0.40 -7.08
CA CYS A 143 -7.35 -0.48 -8.49
C CYS A 143 -6.57 -1.60 -9.15
N TYR A 144 -7.07 -2.11 -10.26
CA TYR A 144 -6.47 -3.24 -10.95
C TYR A 144 -6.28 -2.92 -12.43
N HIS A 145 -5.12 -3.26 -12.96
CA HIS A 145 -4.88 -3.28 -14.39
C HIS A 145 -4.72 -4.73 -14.82
N PHE A 146 -5.53 -5.17 -15.77
CA PHE A 146 -5.59 -6.56 -16.19
C PHE A 146 -4.91 -6.74 -17.55
N SER A 147 -4.34 -7.92 -17.74
CA SER A 147 -3.94 -8.41 -19.06
C SER A 147 -5.15 -8.53 -19.99
N ALA A 148 -4.90 -8.50 -21.30
CA ALA A 148 -5.95 -8.56 -22.31
C ALA A 148 -6.79 -9.85 -22.25
N ASP A 149 -6.14 -11.01 -22.03
CA ASP A 149 -6.82 -12.31 -21.83
C ASP A 149 -7.38 -12.46 -20.41
N GLY A 150 -6.93 -11.59 -19.52
CA GLY A 150 -7.44 -11.44 -18.19
C GLY A 150 -6.95 -12.41 -17.14
N THR A 151 -5.89 -13.16 -17.47
CA THR A 151 -5.28 -14.20 -16.64
C THR A 151 -4.22 -13.67 -15.67
N ALA A 152 -3.89 -12.38 -15.75
CA ALA A 152 -2.96 -11.70 -14.86
C ALA A 152 -3.38 -10.24 -14.57
N ALA A 153 -2.96 -9.71 -13.42
CA ALA A 153 -3.27 -8.34 -13.01
C ALA A 153 -2.16 -7.68 -12.17
N VAL A 154 -2.09 -6.35 -12.25
CA VAL A 154 -1.31 -5.47 -11.37
C VAL A 154 -2.26 -4.75 -10.43
N ALA A 155 -2.06 -4.90 -9.12
CA ALA A 155 -2.80 -4.17 -8.10
C ALA A 155 -2.06 -2.87 -7.74
N TYR A 156 -2.76 -1.74 -7.81
CA TYR A 156 -2.14 -0.41 -7.60
C TYR A 156 -3.09 0.59 -6.96
N ARG A 157 -2.54 1.70 -6.46
CA ARG A 157 -3.32 2.89 -6.08
C ARG A 157 -2.66 4.14 -6.63
N THR A 158 -3.49 5.12 -6.96
CA THR A 158 -2.99 6.43 -7.41
C THR A 158 -2.99 7.44 -6.29
N ARG A 159 -1.90 8.19 -6.14
CA ARG A 159 -1.82 9.29 -5.18
C ARG A 159 -0.84 10.35 -5.66
N LEU A 160 -1.27 11.61 -5.67
CA LEU A 160 -0.44 12.77 -6.03
C LEU A 160 0.31 12.63 -7.38
N GLY A 161 -0.28 11.94 -8.36
CA GLY A 161 0.33 11.70 -9.67
C GLY A 161 1.29 10.51 -9.73
N PHE A 162 1.28 9.66 -8.71
CA PHE A 162 1.97 8.38 -8.70
C PHE A 162 0.97 7.24 -8.81
N ALA A 163 1.28 6.24 -9.62
CA ALA A 163 0.63 4.93 -9.59
C ALA A 163 1.55 3.99 -8.78
N VAL A 164 1.17 3.73 -7.53
CA VAL A 164 1.93 2.88 -6.63
C VAL A 164 1.39 1.46 -6.76
N VAL A 165 2.19 0.58 -7.34
CA VAL A 165 1.96 -0.86 -7.43
C VAL A 165 2.24 -1.50 -6.07
N SER A 166 1.37 -2.41 -5.68
CA SER A 166 1.43 -3.16 -4.42
C SER A 166 1.97 -4.57 -4.68
N GLY A 167 3.25 -4.79 -4.44
CA GLY A 167 3.89 -6.10 -4.63
C GLY A 167 4.10 -6.47 -6.09
N ASP A 168 4.16 -7.76 -6.36
CA ASP A 168 4.34 -8.32 -7.70
C ASP A 168 2.99 -8.42 -8.44
N PRO A 169 2.98 -8.54 -9.78
CA PRO A 169 1.80 -8.94 -10.52
C PRO A 169 1.29 -10.33 -10.06
N ILE A 170 -0.02 -10.55 -10.16
CA ILE A 170 -0.69 -11.80 -9.78
C ILE A 170 -1.29 -12.51 -11.00
N GLY A 171 -1.47 -13.83 -10.92
CA GLY A 171 -2.01 -14.68 -11.98
C GLY A 171 -0.93 -15.33 -12.86
N ASN A 172 -1.18 -15.44 -14.16
CA ASN A 172 -0.29 -16.09 -15.12
C ASN A 172 1.01 -15.30 -15.34
N GLU A 173 2.13 -15.87 -14.91
CA GLU A 173 3.45 -15.24 -14.94
C GLU A 173 3.94 -14.94 -16.37
N ASP A 174 3.54 -15.73 -17.37
CA ASP A 174 3.91 -15.55 -18.78
C ASP A 174 3.38 -14.22 -19.35
N ARG A 175 2.32 -13.67 -18.74
CA ARG A 175 1.72 -12.40 -19.15
C ARG A 175 2.36 -11.19 -18.49
N PHE A 176 3.20 -11.36 -17.47
CA PHE A 176 3.71 -10.24 -16.68
C PHE A 176 4.51 -9.21 -17.50
N PRO A 177 5.40 -9.59 -18.44
CA PRO A 177 6.14 -8.59 -19.23
C PRO A 177 5.21 -7.69 -20.05
N VAL A 178 4.24 -8.28 -20.76
CA VAL A 178 3.26 -7.54 -21.58
C VAL A 178 2.34 -6.70 -20.69
N LEU A 179 1.84 -7.28 -19.59
CA LEU A 179 0.98 -6.60 -18.63
C LEU A 179 1.65 -5.35 -18.02
N VAL A 180 2.93 -5.45 -17.66
CA VAL A 180 3.67 -4.33 -17.06
C VAL A 180 3.94 -3.24 -18.10
N ALA A 181 4.20 -3.60 -19.37
CA ALA A 181 4.33 -2.64 -20.46
C ALA A 181 3.00 -1.91 -20.75
N ASP A 182 1.88 -2.64 -20.81
CA ASP A 182 0.54 -2.08 -20.99
C ASP A 182 0.16 -1.15 -19.83
N PHE A 183 0.48 -1.57 -18.60
CA PHE A 183 0.30 -0.73 -17.40
C PHE A 183 1.14 0.55 -17.49
N ALA A 184 2.37 0.46 -17.99
CA ALA A 184 3.24 1.61 -18.16
C ALA A 184 2.71 2.60 -19.20
N ALA A 185 2.22 2.11 -20.33
CA ALA A 185 1.56 2.92 -21.34
C ALA A 185 0.32 3.61 -20.77
N MET A 186 -0.52 2.90 -20.01
CA MET A 186 -1.68 3.48 -19.33
C MET A 186 -1.25 4.58 -18.34
N CYS A 187 -0.20 4.35 -17.54
CA CYS A 187 0.32 5.37 -16.63
C CYS A 187 0.83 6.61 -17.37
N HIS A 188 1.54 6.43 -18.48
CA HIS A 188 2.03 7.53 -19.33
C HIS A 188 0.88 8.41 -19.83
N THR A 189 -0.16 7.81 -20.43
CA THR A 189 -1.33 8.57 -20.92
C THR A 189 -2.06 9.37 -19.83
N ARG A 190 -1.97 8.92 -18.57
CA ARG A 190 -2.60 9.56 -17.41
C ARG A 190 -1.69 10.52 -16.65
N GLY A 191 -0.43 10.68 -17.08
CA GLY A 191 0.57 11.49 -16.38
C GLY A 191 0.96 10.92 -15.02
N TRP A 192 0.85 9.59 -14.85
CA TRP A 192 1.21 8.89 -13.63
C TRP A 192 2.62 8.37 -13.67
N ARG A 193 3.33 8.56 -12.56
CA ARG A 193 4.65 8.02 -12.34
C ARG A 193 4.55 6.70 -11.61
N ILE A 194 5.21 5.68 -12.11
CA ILE A 194 5.15 4.34 -11.53
C ILE A 194 6.11 4.24 -10.35
N VAL A 195 5.61 3.60 -9.29
CA VAL A 195 6.40 3.17 -8.14
C VAL A 195 5.94 1.77 -7.79
N VAL A 196 6.87 0.86 -7.53
CA VAL A 196 6.51 -0.49 -7.06
C VAL A 196 6.94 -0.61 -5.61
N LEU A 197 6.00 -0.86 -4.71
CA LEU A 197 6.27 -1.05 -3.29
C LEU A 197 6.15 -2.53 -2.95
N GLY A 198 7.25 -3.14 -2.51
CA GLY A 198 7.28 -4.57 -2.16
C GLY A 198 7.57 -5.50 -3.34
N CYS A 199 8.27 -5.02 -4.37
CA CYS A 199 8.72 -5.85 -5.48
C CYS A 199 9.62 -6.97 -4.95
N SER A 200 9.34 -8.22 -5.29
CA SER A 200 10.24 -9.32 -4.95
C SER A 200 11.54 -9.23 -5.72
N GLN A 201 12.58 -9.85 -5.16
CA GLN A 201 13.87 -9.99 -5.84
C GLN A 201 13.73 -10.65 -7.22
N ARG A 202 12.87 -11.68 -7.35
CA ARG A 202 12.63 -12.39 -8.62
C ARG A 202 11.96 -11.52 -9.70
N ARG A 203 11.24 -10.45 -9.31
CA ARG A 203 10.51 -9.58 -10.24
C ARG A 203 11.16 -8.23 -10.50
N VAL A 204 12.32 -7.93 -9.90
CA VAL A 204 13.03 -6.66 -10.14
C VAL A 204 13.23 -6.39 -11.64
N ALA A 205 13.62 -7.42 -12.40
CA ALA A 205 13.89 -7.30 -13.84
C ALA A 205 12.67 -6.85 -14.67
N LEU A 206 11.44 -7.12 -14.21
CA LEU A 206 10.22 -6.64 -14.89
C LEU A 206 10.12 -5.11 -14.91
N TRP A 207 10.76 -4.44 -13.95
CA TRP A 207 10.61 -3.00 -13.71
C TRP A 207 11.85 -2.18 -14.06
N THR A 208 12.88 -2.79 -14.67
CA THR A 208 14.16 -2.11 -14.94
C THR A 208 14.28 -1.53 -16.35
N ASP A 209 13.42 -1.93 -17.29
CA ASP A 209 13.51 -1.47 -18.67
C ASP A 209 13.12 0.01 -18.81
N SER A 210 14.11 0.88 -18.91
CA SER A 210 13.89 2.32 -19.03
C SER A 210 13.17 2.75 -20.31
N VAL A 211 13.19 1.92 -21.36
CA VAL A 211 12.47 2.21 -22.61
C VAL A 211 10.97 2.07 -22.35
N VAL A 212 10.56 1.02 -21.67
CA VAL A 212 9.14 0.75 -21.32
C VAL A 212 8.59 1.82 -20.37
N PHE A 213 9.36 2.22 -19.36
CA PHE A 213 8.89 3.17 -18.33
C PHE A 213 9.22 4.63 -18.64
N GLY A 214 9.93 4.91 -19.75
CA GLY A 214 10.45 6.22 -20.12
C GLY A 214 11.50 6.80 -19.16
N ARG A 215 11.82 6.08 -18.07
CA ARG A 215 12.74 6.48 -17.00
C ARG A 215 13.33 5.26 -16.32
N LYS A 216 14.53 5.41 -15.77
CA LYS A 216 15.15 4.40 -14.92
C LYS A 216 14.42 4.33 -13.57
N LEU A 217 13.94 3.14 -13.21
CA LEU A 217 13.51 2.81 -11.86
C LEU A 217 14.67 2.15 -11.13
N THR A 218 15.03 2.69 -9.97
CA THR A 218 16.09 2.15 -9.12
C THR A 218 15.48 1.22 -8.09
N ALA A 219 16.06 0.02 -7.95
CA ALA A 219 15.71 -0.91 -6.88
C ALA A 219 16.34 -0.46 -5.56
N VAL A 220 15.51 -0.04 -4.61
CA VAL A 220 15.93 0.31 -3.25
C VAL A 220 15.49 -0.80 -2.30
N PRO A 221 16.41 -1.55 -1.67
CA PRO A 221 16.04 -2.61 -0.74
C PRO A 221 15.36 -2.00 0.48
N ILE A 222 14.19 -2.52 0.84
CA ILE A 222 13.42 -2.06 2.00
C ILE A 222 13.45 -3.06 3.16
N GLY A 223 13.76 -4.32 2.89
CA GLY A 223 13.77 -5.38 3.89
C GLY A 223 13.70 -6.76 3.27
N ARG A 224 13.28 -7.74 4.07
CA ARG A 224 13.20 -9.14 3.68
C ARG A 224 11.88 -9.76 4.08
N ASP A 225 11.42 -10.71 3.30
CA ASP A 225 10.30 -11.55 3.71
C ASP A 225 10.75 -12.54 4.79
N VAL A 226 9.82 -12.95 5.65
CA VAL A 226 10.05 -13.99 6.65
C VAL A 226 9.15 -15.15 6.31
N VAL A 227 9.66 -16.06 5.49
CA VAL A 227 8.90 -17.17 4.88
C VAL A 227 9.39 -18.48 5.44
N ILE A 228 8.47 -19.19 6.10
CA ILE A 228 8.71 -20.52 6.64
C ILE A 228 8.36 -21.55 5.58
N ASP A 229 9.30 -22.46 5.30
CA ASP A 229 9.01 -23.70 4.59
C ASP A 229 8.25 -24.64 5.54
N VAL A 230 6.97 -24.85 5.26
CA VAL A 230 6.04 -25.53 6.17
C VAL A 230 6.37 -27.02 6.28
N ALA A 231 6.83 -27.64 5.19
CA ALA A 231 7.14 -29.07 5.16
C ALA A 231 8.31 -29.41 6.10
N THR A 232 9.36 -28.58 6.05
CA THR A 232 10.63 -28.79 6.76
C THR A 232 10.74 -28.09 8.10
N PHE A 233 9.78 -27.22 8.45
CA PHE A 233 9.84 -26.51 9.73
C PHE A 233 9.76 -27.46 10.92
N ASP A 234 10.78 -27.39 11.77
CA ASP A 234 10.78 -27.95 13.11
C ASP A 234 11.31 -26.91 14.12
N MET A 235 11.18 -27.22 15.40
CA MET A 235 11.72 -26.39 16.47
C MET A 235 12.95 -27.05 17.12
N VAL A 236 13.78 -27.80 16.38
CA VAL A 236 14.90 -28.59 16.93
C VAL A 236 16.17 -27.74 17.12
N GLY A 237 16.92 -28.03 18.18
CA GLY A 237 18.22 -27.40 18.43
C GLY A 237 18.16 -26.12 19.26
N ARG A 238 19.34 -25.54 19.55
CA ARG A 238 19.49 -24.44 20.52
C ARG A 238 18.86 -23.13 20.05
N LYS A 239 18.86 -22.86 18.74
CA LYS A 239 18.38 -21.58 18.17
C LYS A 239 16.86 -21.34 18.39
N TYR A 240 16.07 -22.40 18.51
CA TYR A 240 14.62 -22.32 18.78
C TYR A 240 14.25 -22.39 20.27
N ARG A 241 15.22 -22.34 21.19
CA ARG A 241 14.95 -22.42 22.64
C ARG A 241 13.90 -21.41 23.09
N ASN A 242 14.02 -20.16 22.65
CA ASN A 242 13.08 -19.09 23.03
C ASN A 242 11.67 -19.36 22.47
N LEU A 243 11.58 -19.87 21.24
CA LEU A 243 10.31 -20.21 20.61
C LEU A 243 9.62 -21.37 21.36
N ARG A 244 10.35 -22.46 21.64
CA ARG A 244 9.84 -23.60 22.43
C ARG A 244 9.40 -23.17 23.84
N GLN A 245 10.17 -22.31 24.50
CA GLN A 245 9.82 -21.81 25.83
C GLN A 245 8.56 -20.94 25.81
N ALA A 246 8.38 -20.11 24.78
CA ALA A 246 7.16 -19.32 24.60
C ALA A 246 5.94 -20.23 24.41
N VAL A 247 6.03 -21.21 23.51
CA VAL A 247 4.98 -22.21 23.26
C VAL A 247 4.65 -23.00 24.53
N GLN A 248 5.66 -23.56 25.21
CA GLN A 248 5.43 -24.35 26.43
C GLN A 248 4.82 -23.51 27.56
N ARG A 249 5.22 -22.24 27.69
CA ARG A 249 4.64 -21.33 28.67
C ARG A 249 3.14 -21.17 28.45
N THR A 250 2.70 -20.93 27.21
CA THR A 250 1.26 -20.82 26.91
C THR A 250 0.49 -22.11 27.21
N LYS A 251 1.08 -23.28 26.94
CA LYS A 251 0.50 -24.59 27.31
C LYS A 251 0.32 -24.70 28.83
N ASN A 252 1.34 -24.32 29.61
CA ASN A 252 1.27 -24.33 31.08
C ASN A 252 0.23 -23.34 31.64
N PHE A 253 -0.03 -22.23 30.93
CA PHE A 253 -1.12 -21.30 31.26
C PHE A 253 -2.52 -21.83 30.87
N GLY A 254 -2.62 -23.01 30.27
CA GLY A 254 -3.87 -23.61 29.82
C GLY A 254 -4.42 -22.97 28.54
N VAL A 255 -3.57 -22.37 27.70
CA VAL A 255 -4.01 -21.75 26.45
C VAL A 255 -4.32 -22.83 25.40
N THR A 256 -5.54 -22.78 24.88
CA THR A 256 -6.02 -23.58 23.74
C THR A 256 -6.08 -22.73 22.47
N THR A 257 -6.02 -23.38 21.31
CA THR A 257 -6.05 -22.73 20.00
C THR A 257 -7.08 -23.41 19.10
N GLU A 258 -7.78 -22.61 18.29
CA GLU A 258 -8.73 -23.09 17.30
C GLU A 258 -8.60 -22.29 16.00
N VAL A 259 -8.77 -22.95 14.85
CA VAL A 259 -8.82 -22.28 13.54
C VAL A 259 -10.26 -22.22 13.06
N VAL A 260 -10.69 -21.03 12.67
CA VAL A 260 -12.03 -20.75 12.15
C VAL A 260 -11.93 -19.99 10.83
N ASP A 261 -12.95 -20.15 9.98
CA ASP A 261 -13.09 -19.34 8.76
C ASP A 261 -13.63 -17.95 9.14
N GLU A 262 -13.03 -16.88 8.59
CA GLU A 262 -13.52 -15.52 8.81
C GLU A 262 -14.94 -15.31 8.25
N GLN A 263 -15.31 -16.02 7.18
CA GLN A 263 -16.65 -15.93 6.59
C GLN A 263 -17.71 -16.72 7.38
N GLY A 264 -17.28 -17.64 8.24
CA GLY A 264 -18.14 -18.53 9.02
C GLY A 264 -18.23 -18.18 10.51
N LEU A 265 -17.87 -16.96 10.90
CA LEU A 265 -17.87 -16.56 12.32
C LEU A 265 -19.29 -16.46 12.89
N SER A 266 -19.51 -17.11 14.04
CA SER A 266 -20.73 -16.89 14.82
C SER A 266 -20.76 -15.49 15.41
N ALA A 267 -21.95 -14.97 15.69
CA ALA A 267 -22.13 -13.64 16.28
C ALA A 267 -21.38 -13.47 17.61
N GLY A 268 -21.42 -14.50 18.46
CA GLY A 268 -20.73 -14.52 19.75
C GLY A 268 -19.22 -14.43 19.59
N LEU A 269 -18.65 -15.24 18.69
CA LEU A 269 -17.21 -15.20 18.42
C LEU A 269 -16.80 -13.88 17.80
N LEU A 270 -17.57 -13.37 16.84
CA LEU A 270 -17.31 -12.07 16.22
C LEU A 270 -17.30 -10.93 17.24
N ALA A 271 -18.26 -10.90 18.17
CA ALA A 271 -18.29 -9.92 19.25
C ALA A 271 -17.05 -10.02 20.16
N GLU A 272 -16.64 -11.24 20.50
CA GLU A 272 -15.47 -11.47 21.34
C GLU A 272 -14.16 -11.03 20.66
N LEU A 273 -13.99 -11.35 19.38
CA LEU A 273 -12.83 -10.93 18.57
C LEU A 273 -12.81 -9.40 18.35
N THR A 274 -13.98 -8.80 18.18
CA THR A 274 -14.13 -7.35 18.07
C THR A 274 -13.70 -6.67 19.38
N ASP A 275 -14.07 -7.22 20.54
CA ASP A 275 -13.62 -6.71 21.84
C ASP A 275 -12.09 -6.85 22.01
N VAL A 276 -11.47 -7.92 21.51
CA VAL A 276 -9.99 -8.05 21.47
C VAL A 276 -9.35 -6.92 20.67
N ILE A 277 -9.89 -6.60 19.49
CA ILE A 277 -9.41 -5.47 18.68
C ILE A 277 -9.56 -4.15 19.45
N LEU A 278 -10.73 -3.91 20.03
CA LEU A 278 -11.06 -2.63 20.68
C LEU A 278 -10.23 -2.39 21.95
N THR A 279 -9.86 -3.46 22.65
CA THR A 279 -9.02 -3.41 23.86
C THR A 279 -7.51 -3.41 23.55
N SER A 280 -7.12 -3.59 22.28
CA SER A 280 -5.73 -3.52 21.86
C SER A 280 -5.18 -2.09 21.96
N PRO A 281 -3.97 -1.87 22.51
CA PRO A 281 -3.40 -0.53 22.71
C PRO A 281 -3.16 0.28 21.41
N ARG A 282 -3.15 -0.37 20.24
CA ARG A 282 -2.90 0.27 18.93
C ARG A 282 -3.96 -0.15 17.91
N GLY A 283 -4.47 0.80 17.14
CA GLY A 283 -5.25 0.50 15.93
C GLY A 283 -6.71 0.08 16.14
N ALA A 284 -7.23 0.11 17.37
CA ALA A 284 -8.60 -0.30 17.72
C ALA A 284 -9.70 0.30 16.83
N ARG A 285 -9.54 1.55 16.39
CA ARG A 285 -10.55 2.29 15.59
C ARG A 285 -10.09 2.62 14.16
N THR A 286 -8.87 2.25 13.81
CA THR A 286 -8.26 2.67 12.54
C THR A 286 -7.40 1.58 11.93
N GLU A 287 -7.56 1.38 10.63
CA GLU A 287 -6.73 0.52 9.82
C GLU A 287 -5.60 1.30 9.16
N ARG A 288 -4.49 0.62 8.93
CA ARG A 288 -3.32 1.13 8.21
C ARG A 288 -2.91 0.09 7.16
N GLY A 289 -1.98 0.50 6.33
CA GLY A 289 -1.27 -0.36 5.39
C GLY A 289 -1.88 -0.38 3.99
N PHE A 290 -1.05 -0.77 3.04
CA PHE A 290 -1.38 -0.79 1.62
C PHE A 290 -0.79 -2.01 0.92
N SER A 291 0.53 -2.18 0.92
CA SER A 291 1.18 -3.20 0.09
C SER A 291 1.14 -4.61 0.68
N MET A 292 1.22 -4.72 2.01
CA MET A 292 1.42 -5.99 2.73
C MET A 292 0.42 -6.20 3.87
N CYS A 293 -0.80 -5.69 3.69
CA CYS A 293 -1.91 -5.95 4.59
C CYS A 293 -3.24 -5.91 3.84
N LEU A 294 -4.22 -6.62 4.36
CA LEU A 294 -5.62 -6.47 3.99
C LEU A 294 -6.28 -5.39 4.84
N ASP A 295 -7.47 -4.97 4.41
CA ASP A 295 -8.40 -4.16 5.18
C ASP A 295 -9.57 -5.03 5.69
N GLY A 296 -10.50 -4.43 6.42
CA GLY A 296 -11.76 -5.07 6.81
C GLY A 296 -11.58 -6.35 7.61
N ALA A 297 -10.73 -6.33 8.62
CA ALA A 297 -10.57 -7.47 9.53
C ALA A 297 -11.90 -7.79 10.21
N LEU A 298 -12.30 -9.06 10.20
CA LEU A 298 -13.57 -9.59 10.69
C LEU A 298 -14.82 -9.22 9.87
N GLU A 299 -14.66 -8.69 8.64
CA GLU A 299 -15.80 -8.40 7.76
C GLU A 299 -16.19 -9.57 6.84
N GLY A 300 -15.43 -10.68 6.82
CA GLY A 300 -15.70 -11.82 5.95
C GLY A 300 -15.64 -11.51 4.45
N ARG A 301 -14.97 -10.40 4.08
CA ARG A 301 -14.97 -9.89 2.70
C ARG A 301 -14.14 -10.74 1.74
N TYR A 302 -13.05 -11.32 2.23
CA TYR A 302 -12.06 -12.01 1.39
C TYR A 302 -12.18 -13.53 1.57
N PRO A 303 -12.22 -14.30 0.47
CA PRO A 303 -12.18 -15.76 0.56
C PRO A 303 -10.78 -16.23 1.00
N GLY A 304 -10.72 -17.45 1.53
CA GLY A 304 -9.45 -18.07 1.91
C GLY A 304 -8.75 -17.36 3.09
N VAL A 305 -9.52 -16.65 3.93
CA VAL A 305 -9.03 -16.04 5.17
C VAL A 305 -9.42 -16.91 6.36
N SER A 306 -8.43 -17.38 7.11
CA SER A 306 -8.61 -18.14 8.34
C SER A 306 -8.11 -17.35 9.53
N LEU A 307 -8.81 -17.46 10.66
CA LEU A 307 -8.37 -16.92 11.94
C LEU A 307 -7.91 -18.07 12.82
N ILE A 308 -6.74 -17.94 13.44
CA ILE A 308 -6.36 -18.79 14.57
C ILE A 308 -6.56 -18.01 15.86
N VAL A 309 -7.36 -18.55 16.76
CA VAL A 309 -7.83 -17.90 17.98
C VAL A 309 -7.25 -18.62 19.19
N ALA A 310 -6.72 -17.87 20.17
CA ALA A 310 -6.19 -18.40 21.41
C ALA A 310 -7.11 -18.05 22.58
N ARG A 311 -7.55 -19.08 23.32
CA ARG A 311 -8.37 -18.96 24.53
C ARG A 311 -7.58 -19.32 25.77
N ASP A 312 -7.85 -18.65 26.87
CA ASP A 312 -7.31 -19.05 28.18
C ASP A 312 -8.07 -20.24 28.77
N LYS A 313 -7.63 -20.70 29.95
CA LYS A 313 -8.23 -21.81 30.70
C LYS A 313 -9.70 -21.60 31.08
N VAL A 314 -10.22 -20.37 31.03
CA VAL A 314 -11.62 -20.02 31.32
C VAL A 314 -12.44 -19.90 30.02
N GLY A 315 -11.81 -20.14 28.86
CA GLY A 315 -12.45 -20.09 27.55
C GLY A 315 -12.50 -18.70 26.91
N ARG A 316 -11.91 -17.68 27.53
CA ARG A 316 -11.92 -16.31 27.00
C ARG A 316 -10.81 -16.12 25.96
N VAL A 317 -11.13 -15.53 24.82
CA VAL A 317 -10.17 -15.19 23.77
C VAL A 317 -9.18 -14.16 24.29
N GLN A 318 -7.90 -14.49 24.24
CA GLN A 318 -6.80 -13.62 24.63
C GLN A 318 -6.09 -12.99 23.43
N GLY A 319 -6.19 -13.59 22.25
CA GLY A 319 -5.63 -13.07 21.01
C GLY A 319 -6.00 -13.93 19.82
N PHE A 320 -5.80 -13.40 18.62
CA PHE A 320 -5.99 -14.13 17.38
C PHE A 320 -5.08 -13.58 16.28
N HIS A 321 -4.73 -14.42 15.33
CA HIS A 321 -4.04 -14.04 14.10
C HIS A 321 -4.97 -14.24 12.92
N ARG A 322 -4.90 -13.33 11.95
CA ARG A 322 -5.60 -13.44 10.66
C ARG A 322 -4.62 -13.86 9.59
N TYR A 323 -4.91 -14.95 8.89
CA TYR A 323 -4.09 -15.48 7.80
C TYR A 323 -4.89 -15.50 6.50
N ALA A 324 -4.27 -15.08 5.41
CA ALA A 324 -4.83 -15.14 4.05
C ALA A 324 -4.06 -16.16 3.20
N THR A 325 -4.72 -16.74 2.20
CA THR A 325 -4.15 -17.80 1.37
C THR A 325 -4.12 -17.46 -0.12
N ALA A 326 -3.15 -18.02 -0.83
CA ALA A 326 -3.00 -17.98 -2.29
C ALA A 326 -2.57 -19.37 -2.81
N GLY A 327 -2.53 -19.53 -4.13
CA GLY A 327 -2.05 -20.77 -4.77
C GLY A 327 -2.83 -22.01 -4.34
N GLY A 328 -4.15 -21.90 -4.19
CA GLY A 328 -5.02 -22.98 -3.70
C GLY A 328 -4.75 -23.41 -2.25
N GLY A 329 -4.15 -22.55 -1.42
CA GLY A 329 -3.77 -22.86 -0.03
C GLY A 329 -2.30 -23.25 0.16
N SER A 330 -1.53 -23.36 -0.93
CA SER A 330 -0.09 -23.63 -0.86
C SER A 330 0.73 -22.50 -0.23
N GLU A 331 0.24 -21.26 -0.37
CA GLU A 331 0.86 -20.06 0.18
C GLU A 331 -0.03 -19.48 1.28
N VAL A 332 0.49 -19.35 2.50
CA VAL A 332 -0.21 -18.81 3.67
C VAL A 332 0.51 -17.55 4.14
N SER A 333 -0.23 -16.49 4.45
CA SER A 333 0.38 -15.22 4.92
C SER A 333 -0.34 -14.65 6.12
N LEU A 334 0.45 -14.31 7.15
CA LEU A 334 -0.04 -13.55 8.30
C LEU A 334 -0.38 -12.13 7.83
N ASP A 335 -1.64 -11.76 7.94
CA ASP A 335 -2.13 -10.40 7.69
C ASP A 335 -1.93 -9.54 8.95
N VAL A 336 -2.65 -9.86 10.03
CA VAL A 336 -2.61 -9.08 11.26
C VAL A 336 -2.70 -9.96 12.52
N PRO A 337 -1.84 -9.73 13.52
CA PRO A 337 -2.01 -10.28 14.86
C PRO A 337 -2.73 -9.30 15.80
N TRP A 338 -3.64 -9.80 16.63
CA TRP A 338 -4.32 -9.07 17.69
C TRP A 338 -4.21 -9.80 19.02
N ARG A 339 -3.97 -9.06 20.10
CA ARG A 339 -3.97 -9.62 21.45
C ARG A 339 -4.46 -8.62 22.48
N ARG A 340 -5.11 -9.13 23.52
CA ARG A 340 -5.53 -8.34 24.67
C ARG A 340 -4.33 -7.82 25.45
N ARG A 341 -4.56 -6.70 26.15
CA ARG A 341 -3.65 -6.25 27.20
C ARG A 341 -3.64 -7.29 28.33
N GLY A 342 -2.45 -7.74 28.71
CA GLY A 342 -2.29 -8.78 29.75
C GLY A 342 -2.37 -10.22 29.23
N ALA A 343 -2.53 -10.44 27.91
CA ALA A 343 -2.46 -11.78 27.33
C ALA A 343 -1.15 -12.49 27.72
N PRO A 344 -1.16 -13.82 27.96
CA PRO A 344 0.03 -14.58 28.33
C PRO A 344 1.18 -14.35 27.34
N ASN A 345 2.39 -14.17 27.87
CA ASN A 345 3.58 -14.05 27.04
C ASN A 345 3.79 -15.35 26.26
N GLY A 346 4.03 -15.25 24.95
CA GLY A 346 4.16 -16.38 24.05
C GLY A 346 2.94 -16.65 23.18
N ILE A 347 1.85 -15.87 23.31
CA ILE A 347 0.61 -16.10 22.55
C ILE A 347 0.81 -15.99 21.04
N ASP A 348 1.57 -15.00 20.56
CA ASP A 348 1.82 -14.79 19.13
C ASP A 348 2.69 -15.93 18.56
N GLU A 349 3.70 -16.38 19.33
CA GLU A 349 4.49 -17.57 19.01
C GLU A 349 3.64 -18.83 18.97
N ARG A 350 2.73 -19.01 19.93
CA ARG A 350 1.85 -20.17 20.01
C ARG A 350 0.90 -20.24 18.82
N LEU A 351 0.19 -19.14 18.54
CA LEU A 351 -0.71 -19.03 17.40
C LEU A 351 0.02 -19.30 16.09
N THR A 352 1.24 -18.81 15.94
CA THR A 352 2.02 -19.05 14.73
C THR A 352 2.45 -20.50 14.59
N VAL A 353 2.99 -21.11 15.65
CA VAL A 353 3.44 -22.50 15.61
C VAL A 353 2.27 -23.45 15.35
N ASP A 354 1.13 -23.22 16.00
CA ASP A 354 -0.06 -24.03 15.79
C ASP A 354 -0.62 -23.82 14.38
N MET A 355 -0.57 -22.60 13.84
CA MET A 355 -0.96 -22.33 12.44
C MET A 355 -0.02 -23.03 11.44
N ILE A 356 1.29 -23.10 11.71
CA ILE A 356 2.23 -23.85 10.85
C ILE A 356 1.86 -25.33 10.83
N ALA A 357 1.52 -25.91 11.99
CA ALA A 357 1.10 -27.31 12.08
C ALA A 357 -0.17 -27.57 11.26
N ILE A 358 -1.18 -26.71 11.40
CA ILE A 358 -2.45 -26.81 10.65
C ILE A 358 -2.22 -26.57 9.15
N ALA A 359 -1.35 -25.62 8.79
CA ALA A 359 -0.97 -25.37 7.40
C ALA A 359 -0.31 -26.62 6.79
N LYS A 360 0.53 -27.32 7.57
CA LYS A 360 1.16 -28.58 7.14
C LYS A 360 0.14 -29.68 6.89
N GLU A 361 -0.83 -29.85 7.79
CA GLU A 361 -1.94 -30.81 7.62
C GLU A 361 -2.77 -30.50 6.36
N ARG A 362 -2.93 -29.22 6.02
CA ARG A 362 -3.64 -28.75 4.83
C ARG A 362 -2.79 -28.75 3.54
N GLY A 363 -1.54 -29.22 3.61
CA GLY A 363 -0.65 -29.31 2.45
C GLY A 363 -0.05 -27.97 2.00
N ALA A 364 -0.03 -26.95 2.85
CA ALA A 364 0.65 -25.69 2.55
C ALA A 364 2.15 -25.91 2.38
N GLN A 365 2.76 -25.17 1.47
CA GLN A 365 4.21 -25.22 1.23
C GLN A 365 4.93 -24.13 2.02
N ARG A 366 4.34 -22.94 2.09
CA ARG A 366 4.97 -21.75 2.67
C ARG A 366 4.03 -20.97 3.56
N LEU A 367 4.59 -20.45 4.65
CA LEU A 367 3.91 -19.55 5.56
C LEU A 367 4.75 -18.30 5.80
N SER A 368 4.28 -17.15 5.32
CA SER A 368 4.91 -15.85 5.55
C SER A 368 4.39 -15.20 6.83
N LEU A 369 5.30 -14.75 7.69
CA LEU A 369 4.98 -14.14 8.98
C LEU A 369 4.88 -12.62 8.97
N ALA A 370 5.41 -11.99 7.93
CA ALA A 370 5.40 -10.57 7.61
C ALA A 370 6.73 -10.21 6.94
N PHE A 371 6.82 -8.94 6.58
CA PHE A 371 8.03 -8.29 6.14
C PHE A 371 8.86 -7.77 7.32
N ALA A 372 10.13 -8.18 7.37
CA ALA A 372 11.12 -7.59 8.25
C ALA A 372 11.75 -6.38 7.55
N ALA A 373 11.39 -5.17 7.96
CA ALA A 373 12.00 -3.96 7.39
C ALA A 373 13.45 -3.82 7.85
N PHE A 374 14.35 -3.62 6.89
CA PHE A 374 15.77 -3.33 7.10
C PHE A 374 16.51 -4.19 8.15
N PRO A 375 16.45 -5.53 8.08
CA PRO A 375 17.09 -6.39 9.07
C PRO A 375 18.60 -6.14 9.17
N GLU A 376 19.25 -5.78 8.05
CA GLU A 376 20.69 -5.46 8.01
C GLU A 376 21.08 -4.23 8.85
N ILE A 377 20.13 -3.33 9.14
CA ILE A 377 20.38 -2.17 10.01
C ILE A 377 20.44 -2.61 11.48
N PHE A 378 19.70 -3.66 11.85
CA PHE A 378 19.65 -4.17 13.22
C PHE A 378 20.71 -5.24 13.52
N THR A 379 21.32 -5.86 12.51
CA THR A 379 22.35 -6.90 12.67
C THR A 379 23.77 -6.35 12.76
N ASP A 380 24.07 -5.22 12.12
CA ASP A 380 25.44 -4.68 12.05
C ASP A 380 25.79 -3.80 13.25
N LYS A 381 26.90 -4.14 13.92
CA LYS A 381 27.42 -3.41 15.09
C LYS A 381 28.35 -2.23 14.73
N ASN A 382 28.86 -2.16 13.50
CA ASN A 382 29.74 -1.07 13.04
C ASN A 382 28.94 0.02 12.33
N ARG A 383 28.78 1.18 12.99
CA ARG A 383 27.95 2.30 12.50
C ARG A 383 28.81 3.44 11.95
N ASN A 384 28.74 3.66 10.63
CA ASN A 384 29.25 4.88 9.99
C ASN A 384 28.24 6.03 10.13
N LEU A 385 28.67 7.29 9.98
CA LEU A 385 27.83 8.50 10.10
C LEU A 385 26.56 8.47 9.24
N THR A 386 26.67 8.08 7.96
CA THR A 386 25.54 7.95 7.04
C THR A 386 24.52 6.90 7.51
N ARG A 387 25.00 5.79 8.09
CA ARG A 387 24.16 4.72 8.62
C ARG A 387 23.51 5.10 9.94
N SER A 388 24.15 5.96 10.73
CA SER A 388 23.57 6.57 11.93
C SER A 388 22.38 7.48 11.57
N LEU A 389 22.49 8.28 10.51
CA LEU A 389 21.38 9.11 10.01
C LEU A 389 20.19 8.27 9.52
N VAL A 390 20.45 7.19 8.78
CA VAL A 390 19.40 6.25 8.35
C VAL A 390 18.77 5.54 9.56
N PHE A 391 19.57 5.13 10.54
CA PHE A 391 19.09 4.52 11.78
C PHE A 391 18.16 5.48 12.54
N THR A 392 18.53 6.75 12.67
CA THR A 392 17.69 7.79 13.29
C THR A 392 16.40 8.01 12.51
N ALA A 393 16.45 8.05 11.17
CA ALA A 393 15.26 8.20 10.32
C ALA A 393 14.30 7.00 10.44
N VAL A 394 14.83 5.78 10.60
CA VAL A 394 14.02 4.57 10.83
C VAL A 394 13.35 4.63 12.22
N HIS A 395 14.06 5.08 13.26
CA HIS A 395 13.50 5.20 14.62
C HIS A 395 12.46 6.33 14.73
N LEU A 396 12.60 7.40 13.94
CA LEU A 396 11.55 8.40 13.77
C LEU A 396 10.24 7.80 13.22
N GLY A 397 10.31 6.64 12.54
CA GLY A 397 9.17 5.85 12.06
C GLY A 397 8.60 4.83 13.06
N ASP A 398 9.24 4.61 14.23
CA ASP A 398 8.78 3.65 15.24
C ASP A 398 7.34 3.90 15.78
N PRO A 399 6.84 5.15 15.88
CA PRO A 399 5.44 5.41 16.20
C PRO A 399 4.46 4.87 15.12
N LEU A 400 4.94 4.66 13.89
CA LEU A 400 4.14 4.20 12.75
C LEU A 400 4.14 2.67 12.64
N ILE A 401 5.31 2.03 12.79
CA ILE A 401 5.48 0.57 12.93
C ILE A 401 6.48 0.31 14.06
N ALA A 402 6.16 -0.57 15.01
CA ALA A 402 7.13 -0.99 16.03
C ALA A 402 8.15 -1.99 15.45
N LEU A 403 9.00 -1.49 14.54
CA LEU A 403 9.93 -2.25 13.70
C LEU A 403 10.84 -3.16 14.51
N GLU A 404 11.39 -2.66 15.62
CA GLU A 404 12.31 -3.44 16.45
C GLU A 404 11.60 -4.63 17.13
N SER A 405 10.38 -4.42 17.64
CA SER A 405 9.60 -5.49 18.27
C SER A 405 9.15 -6.55 17.26
N LEU A 406 8.77 -6.11 16.06
CA LEU A 406 8.41 -6.99 14.94
C LEU A 406 9.63 -7.80 14.50
N TYR A 407 10.79 -7.15 14.31
CA TYR A 407 12.03 -7.83 13.95
C TYR A 407 12.46 -8.86 15.01
N ARG A 408 12.39 -8.50 16.31
CA ARG A 408 12.69 -9.43 17.42
C ARG A 408 11.75 -10.64 17.44
N TYR A 409 10.48 -10.46 17.10
CA TYR A 409 9.52 -11.55 16.94
C TYR A 409 9.88 -12.46 15.76
N LEU A 410 10.01 -11.88 14.56
CA LEU A 410 10.28 -12.61 13.32
C LEU A 410 11.60 -13.40 13.38
N ARG A 411 12.64 -12.84 14.02
CA ARG A 411 13.93 -13.50 14.17
C ARG A 411 13.86 -14.83 14.95
N LYS A 412 12.82 -15.07 15.76
CA LYS A 412 12.65 -16.33 16.52
C LYS A 412 12.45 -17.54 15.63
N PHE A 413 11.99 -17.34 14.39
CA PHE A 413 11.71 -18.40 13.42
C PHE A 413 12.92 -18.75 12.54
N HIS A 414 13.95 -17.90 12.51
CA HIS A 414 15.20 -18.12 11.76
C HIS A 414 15.00 -18.38 10.25
N THR A 415 14.02 -17.70 9.65
CA THR A 415 13.56 -17.90 8.26
C THR A 415 13.55 -16.59 7.47
N LEU A 416 14.66 -15.83 7.51
CA LEU A 416 14.82 -14.67 6.64
C LEU A 416 14.95 -15.15 5.19
N GLY A 417 14.00 -14.75 4.35
CA GLY A 417 13.97 -15.06 2.92
C GLY A 417 14.57 -13.94 2.06
N ASP A 418 14.01 -13.83 0.87
CA ASP A 418 14.44 -12.91 -0.18
C ASP A 418 14.20 -11.45 0.19
N ARG A 419 14.95 -10.57 -0.49
CA ARG A 419 14.79 -9.13 -0.36
C ARG A 419 13.53 -8.65 -1.09
N ARG A 420 12.91 -7.62 -0.51
CA ARG A 420 11.89 -6.81 -1.17
C ARG A 420 12.42 -5.41 -1.44
N TYR A 421 11.96 -4.85 -2.56
CA TYR A 421 12.44 -3.59 -3.10
C TYR A 421 11.31 -2.59 -3.29
N VAL A 422 11.66 -1.31 -3.17
CA VAL A 422 10.91 -0.22 -3.80
C VAL A 422 11.56 0.08 -5.14
N MET A 423 10.80 -0.01 -6.22
CA MET A 423 11.23 0.42 -7.55
C MET A 423 10.74 1.84 -7.77
N ALA A 424 11.65 2.82 -7.84
CA ALA A 424 11.27 4.22 -7.99
C ALA A 424 12.35 5.08 -8.67
N THR A 425 11.94 6.21 -9.24
CA THR A 425 12.88 7.24 -9.71
C THR A 425 13.28 8.16 -8.55
N LEU A 426 14.58 8.20 -8.24
CA LEU A 426 15.14 8.94 -7.08
C LEU A 426 15.19 10.47 -7.27
N THR A 427 14.79 11.01 -8.43
CA THR A 427 14.73 12.46 -8.65
C THR A 427 13.58 13.14 -7.90
N GLN A 428 12.66 12.38 -7.30
CA GLN A 428 11.51 12.91 -6.55
C GLN A 428 11.30 12.23 -5.21
N LEU A 429 12.37 12.11 -4.42
CA LEU A 429 12.33 11.47 -3.12
C LEU A 429 11.29 12.08 -2.17
N VAL A 430 11.20 13.41 -2.08
CA VAL A 430 10.29 14.06 -1.13
C VAL A 430 8.81 13.77 -1.45
N PRO A 431 8.29 14.02 -2.67
CA PRO A 431 6.93 13.62 -3.03
C PRO A 431 6.68 12.11 -2.90
N LEU A 432 7.68 11.29 -3.28
CA LEU A 432 7.60 9.84 -3.19
C LEU A 432 7.40 9.39 -1.74
N LEU A 433 8.20 9.90 -0.80
CA LEU A 433 8.09 9.57 0.62
C LEU A 433 6.72 9.98 1.17
N ILE A 434 6.23 11.18 0.84
CA ILE A 434 4.88 11.61 1.23
C ILE A 434 3.83 10.62 0.72
N VAL A 435 3.93 10.19 -0.54
CA VAL A 435 2.99 9.23 -1.15
C VAL A 435 3.07 7.87 -0.45
N LEU A 436 4.26 7.29 -0.29
CA LEU A 436 4.44 5.97 0.31
C LEU A 436 4.00 5.96 1.78
N LEU A 437 4.45 6.93 2.57
CA LEU A 437 4.08 7.05 3.98
C LEU A 437 2.57 7.26 4.15
N SER A 438 1.96 8.06 3.28
CA SER A 438 0.53 8.31 3.37
C SER A 438 -0.33 7.13 2.89
N LEU A 439 0.16 6.28 1.99
CA LEU A 439 -0.53 5.03 1.63
C LEU A 439 -0.41 3.97 2.73
N GLU A 440 0.80 3.80 3.29
CA GLU A 440 1.06 2.77 4.31
C GLU A 440 0.58 3.15 5.71
N PHE A 441 0.70 4.42 6.12
CA PHE A 441 0.52 4.78 7.53
C PHE A 441 -0.65 5.70 7.83
N MET A 442 -1.26 6.31 6.82
CA MET A 442 -2.42 7.17 7.06
C MET A 442 -3.59 6.33 7.61
N PRO A 443 -4.09 6.66 8.81
CA PRO A 443 -5.17 5.89 9.42
C PRO A 443 -6.45 6.04 8.60
N ARG A 444 -7.09 4.91 8.32
CA ARG A 444 -8.43 4.82 7.74
C ARG A 444 -9.39 4.39 8.83
N ARG A 445 -10.59 4.96 8.90
CA ARG A 445 -11.58 4.52 9.91
C ARG A 445 -11.92 3.06 9.66
N ARG A 446 -11.91 2.25 10.72
CA ARG A 446 -12.41 0.89 10.65
C ARG A 446 -13.94 0.93 10.72
N HIS A 447 -14.60 0.30 9.76
CA HIS A 447 -16.03 0.08 9.79
C HIS A 447 -16.31 -1.26 10.46
N LEU A 448 -16.20 -1.31 11.79
CA LEU A 448 -16.75 -2.42 12.56
C LEU A 448 -18.28 -2.25 12.53
N THR A 449 -18.92 -2.75 11.47
CA THR A 449 -20.34 -2.53 11.25
C THR A 449 -21.13 -3.15 12.40
N SER A 450 -21.92 -2.36 13.11
CA SER A 450 -22.98 -2.87 14.01
C SER A 450 -24.06 -3.68 13.27
N ALA A 451 -24.01 -3.72 11.93
CA ALA A 451 -24.82 -4.59 11.08
C ALA A 451 -24.48 -6.09 11.25
N SER A 452 -23.23 -6.45 11.57
CA SER A 452 -22.86 -7.85 11.83
C SER A 452 -23.38 -8.38 13.17
N VAL A 453 -23.89 -7.50 14.03
CA VAL A 453 -24.58 -7.86 15.27
C VAL A 453 -26.10 -7.98 15.07
N ARG A 454 -26.69 -7.28 14.08
CA ARG A 454 -28.15 -7.32 13.83
C ARG A 454 -28.58 -8.42 12.87
N GLN A 455 -27.73 -8.86 11.95
CA GLN A 455 -28.08 -9.92 11.00
C GLN A 455 -28.08 -11.32 11.64
N ALA A 456 -27.44 -11.47 12.79
CA ALA A 456 -27.35 -12.72 13.54
C ALA A 456 -28.29 -12.80 14.75
N SER A 457 -29.14 -11.80 14.96
CA SER A 457 -30.28 -11.88 15.89
C SER A 457 -31.60 -12.19 15.17
N SER A 458 -31.55 -12.43 13.86
CA SER A 458 -32.70 -12.79 13.01
C SER A 458 -32.58 -14.16 12.32
N THR A 459 -31.63 -14.99 12.77
CA THR A 459 -31.49 -16.42 12.43
C THR A 459 -31.09 -17.15 13.69
#